data_AF-A0A1W9N0P9-F1
#
_entry.id   AF-A0A1W9N0P9-F1
#
_cell.length_a   1.000
_cell.length_b   1.000
_cell.length_c   1.000
_cell.angle_alpha   90.00
_cell.angle_beta   90.00
_cell.angle_gamma   90.00
#
_symmetry.space_group_name_H-M   'P 1'
#
loop_
_entity.id
_entity.type
_entity.pdbx_description
1 polymer ?
#
loop_
_entity_poly.entity_id
_entity_poly.type
_entity_poly.pdbx_seq_one_letter_code
_entity_poly.pdbx_strand_id
1 'polypeptide(L)' 'MLTRPYQDELLKALTDPEEAAAYLNAAIDEGSEELFLLALRNVGEAQNLKKEGRDISLSDLAHILSRIGLRFSLKTGL' A
#
# COMPACT_ATOMS: atom_id res chain seq x y z
N MET A 1 13.18 -4.35 14.03
CA MET A 1 12.41 -3.33 14.79
C MET A 1 12.56 -2.02 14.03
N LEU A 2 11.47 -1.50 13.44
CA LEU A 2 11.44 -0.14 12.91
C LEU A 2 11.34 0.80 14.12
N THR A 3 12.23 1.78 14.21
CA THR A 3 12.12 2.81 15.25
C THR A 3 10.91 3.68 14.93
N ARG A 4 10.17 4.18 15.94
CA ARG A 4 9.03 5.08 15.73
C ARG A 4 9.33 6.25 14.76
N PRO A 5 10.50 6.90 14.83
CA PRO A 5 10.85 7.98 13.89
C PRO A 5 10.87 7.55 12.42
N TYR A 6 11.39 6.35 12.14
CA TYR A 6 11.44 5.85 10.76
C TYR A 6 10.04 5.57 10.21
N GLN A 7 9.14 5.03 11.03
CA GLN A 7 7.76 4.79 10.59
C GLN A 7 7.03 6.09 10.29
N ASP A 8 7.22 7.13 11.11
CA ASP A 8 6.58 8.43 10.88
C ASP A 8 7.10 9.12 9.60
N GLU A 9 8.40 9.03 9.33
CA GLU A 9 9.02 9.54 8.10
C GLU A 9 8.53 8.77 6.87
N LEU A 10 8.45 7.44 6.95
CA LEU A 10 7.90 6.60 5.90
C LEU A 10 6.45 6.98 5.60
N LEU A 11 5.59 7.06 6.61
CA LEU A 11 4.18 7.43 6.42
C LEU A 11 4.03 8.83 5.81
N LYS A 12 4.92 9.77 6.16
CA LYS A 12 4.94 11.10 5.53
C LYS A 12 5.32 11.03 4.06
N ALA A 13 6.35 10.25 3.69
CA ALA A 13 6.76 10.07 2.30
C ALA A 13 5.65 9.44 1.46
N LEU A 14 4.98 8.41 1.99
CA LEU A 14 3.91 7.69 1.30
C LEU A 14 2.60 8.49 1.11
N THR A 15 2.54 9.74 1.59
CA THR A 15 1.47 10.67 1.19
C THR A 15 1.60 11.10 -0.28
N ASP A 16 2.83 11.10 -0.82
CA ASP A 16 3.08 11.29 -2.24
C ASP A 16 2.69 10.02 -3.03
N PRO A 17 1.79 10.13 -4.02
CA PRO A 17 1.41 8.99 -4.87
C PRO A 17 2.58 8.32 -5.60
N GLU A 18 3.63 9.06 -5.98
CA GLU A 18 4.78 8.50 -6.70
C GLU A 18 5.63 7.63 -5.76
N GLU A 19 5.90 8.12 -4.55
CA GLU A 19 6.60 7.36 -3.50
C GLU A 19 5.80 6.12 -3.09
N ALA A 20 4.48 6.23 -2.96
CA ALA A 20 3.61 5.10 -2.66
C ALA A 20 3.66 4.02 -3.76
N ALA A 21 3.65 4.42 -5.03
CA ALA A 21 3.75 3.49 -6.15
C ALA A 21 5.14 2.81 -6.19
N ALA A 22 6.22 3.57 -5.99
CA ALA A 22 7.58 3.04 -5.94
C ALA A 22 7.74 2.02 -4.79
N TYR A 23 7.17 2.32 -3.62
CA TYR A 23 7.22 1.43 -2.46
C TYR A 23 6.45 0.12 -2.67
N LEU A 24 5.27 0.16 -3.32
CA LEU A 24 4.52 -1.04 -3.69
C LEU A 24 5.25 -1.87 -4.74
N ASN A 25 5.84 -1.23 -5.75
CA ASN A 25 6.59 -1.93 -6.79
C ASN A 25 7.83 -2.64 -6.21
N ALA A 26 8.57 -1.98 -5.32
CA ALA A 26 9.70 -2.61 -4.63
C ALA A 26 9.28 -3.85 -3.85
N ALA A 27 8.11 -3.82 -3.20
CA ALA A 27 7.59 -4.99 -2.49
C ALA A 27 7.15 -6.13 -3.43
N ILE A 28 6.68 -5.81 -4.64
CA ILE A 28 6.39 -6.80 -5.70
C ILE A 28 7.68 -7.43 -6.22
N ASP A 29 8.71 -6.62 -6.48
CA ASP A 29 9.99 -7.07 -7.03
C ASP A 29 10.73 -8.03 -6.09
N GLU A 30 10.58 -7.85 -4.77
CA GLU A 30 11.07 -8.79 -3.75
C GLU A 30 10.32 -10.14 -3.76
N GLY A 31 9.18 -10.24 -4.44
CA GLY A 31 8.43 -11.49 -4.62
C GLY A 31 7.82 -12.06 -3.32
N SER A 32 7.76 -11.27 -2.25
CA SER A 32 7.23 -11.67 -0.95
C SER A 32 5.84 -11.09 -0.73
N GLU A 33 4.86 -11.98 -0.60
CA GLU A 33 3.47 -11.61 -0.26
C GLU A 33 3.40 -10.84 1.05
N GLU A 34 4.19 -11.23 2.06
CA GLU A 34 4.22 -10.57 3.36
C GLU A 34 4.73 -9.12 3.26
N LEU A 35 5.79 -8.89 2.46
CA LEU A 35 6.31 -7.54 2.22
C LEU A 35 5.32 -6.69 1.44
N PHE A 36 4.65 -7.28 0.45
CA PHE A 36 3.64 -6.59 -0.33
C PHE A 36 2.43 -6.18 0.51
N LEU A 37 1.93 -7.06 1.39
CA LEU A 37 0.85 -6.75 2.32
C LEU A 37 1.25 -5.70 3.36
N LEU A 38 2.49 -5.73 3.84
CA LEU A 38 3.04 -4.69 4.71
C LEU A 38 3.09 -3.34 3.98
N ALA A 39 3.56 -3.32 2.73
CA ALA A 39 3.63 -2.11 1.93
C ALA A 39 2.24 -1.51 1.67
N LEU A 40 1.25 -2.35 1.35
CA LEU A 40 -0.14 -1.95 1.22
C LEU A 40 -0.71 -1.33 2.49
N ARG A 41 -0.41 -1.90 3.67
CA ARG A 41 -0.84 -1.34 4.95
C ARG A 41 -0.26 0.04 5.18
N ASN A 42 1.05 0.21 4.96
CA ASN A 42 1.73 1.49 5.16
C ASN A 42 1.20 2.58 4.21
N VAL A 43 0.99 2.26 2.93
CA VAL A 43 0.38 3.19 1.97
C VAL A 43 -1.04 3.55 2.39
N GLY A 44 -1.82 2.57 2.84
CA GLY A 44 -3.18 2.83 3.32
C GLY A 44 -3.25 3.71 4.56
N GLU A 45 -2.32 3.52 5.49
CA GLU A 45 -2.19 4.35 6.67
C GLU A 45 -1.78 5.79 6.32
N ALA A 46 -0.78 5.95 5.44
CA ALA A 46 -0.28 7.25 4.97
C ALA A 46 -1.34 8.06 4.22
N GLN A 47 -2.12 7.40 3.36
CA GLN A 47 -3.19 8.03 2.59
C GLN A 47 -4.45 8.31 3.42
N ASN A 48 -4.37 8.15 4.75
CA ASN A 48 -5.48 8.37 5.68
C ASN A 48 -6.73 7.57 5.28
N LEU A 49 -6.57 6.30 4.89
CA LEU A 49 -7.68 5.37 4.71
C LEU A 49 -8.37 4.99 6.04
N LYS A 50 -8.19 5.79 7.09
CA LYS A 50 -9.03 5.77 8.29
C LYS A 50 -10.42 6.27 7.91
N LYS A 51 -11.22 5.40 7.27
CA LYS A 51 -12.65 5.38 7.61
C LYS A 51 -12.73 4.82 9.02
N GLU A 52 -12.95 5.71 9.97
CA GLU A 52 -13.36 5.47 11.36
C GLU A 52 -13.76 4.01 11.63
N GLY A 53 -12.88 3.27 12.32
CA GLY A 53 -13.21 2.01 12.98
C GLY A 53 -13.79 0.89 12.10
N ARG A 54 -13.52 0.85 10.79
CA ARG A 54 -13.95 -0.27 9.93
C ARG A 54 -12.78 -0.96 9.26
N ASP A 55 -12.85 -2.29 9.20
CA ASP A 55 -11.99 -3.09 8.35
C ASP A 55 -12.08 -2.55 6.91
N ILE A 56 -10.92 -2.28 6.32
CA ILE A 56 -10.81 -1.96 4.89
C ILE A 56 -11.19 -3.22 4.13
N SER A 57 -12.27 -3.14 3.35
CA SER A 57 -12.63 -4.23 2.45
C SER A 57 -11.66 -4.30 1.27
N LEU A 58 -11.51 -5.48 0.67
CA LEU A 58 -10.80 -5.66 -0.60
C LEU A 58 -11.32 -4.73 -1.71
N SER A 59 -12.61 -4.40 -1.67
CA SER A 59 -13.24 -3.48 -2.62
C SER A 59 -12.80 -2.03 -2.40
N ASP A 60 -12.71 -1.58 -1.15
CA ASP A 60 -12.18 -0.26 -0.82
C ASP A 60 -10.72 -0.17 -1.29
N LEU A 61 -9.93 -1.20 -1.01
CA LEU A 61 -8.53 -1.31 -1.42
C LEU A 61 -8.38 -1.26 -2.94
N ALA A 62 -9.15 -2.06 -3.69
CA ALA A 62 -9.14 -2.06 -5.15
C ALA A 62 -9.51 -0.68 -5.74
N HIS A 63 -10.41 0.06 -5.09
CA HIS A 63 -10.80 1.40 -5.52
C HIS A 63 -9.66 2.41 -5.39
N ILE A 64 -8.86 2.29 -4.34
CA ILE A 64 -7.72 3.17 -4.07
C ILE A 64 -6.55 2.85 -5.00
N LEU A 65 -6.27 1.57 -5.19
CA LEU A 65 -5.24 1.09 -6.11
C LEU A 65 -5.52 1.56 -7.55
N SER A 66 -6.80 1.55 -7.97
CA SER A 66 -7.23 2.10 -9.25
C SER A 66 -6.99 3.62 -9.36
N ARG A 67 -7.21 4.40 -8.27
CA ARG A 67 -6.97 5.85 -8.24
C ARG A 67 -5.50 6.23 -8.39
N ILE A 68 -4.58 5.40 -7.90
CA ILE A 68 -3.13 5.61 -8.04
C ILE A 68 -2.56 5.01 -9.33
N GLY A 69 -3.41 4.55 -10.25
CA GLY A 69 -2.98 4.03 -11.56
C GLY A 69 -2.48 2.58 -11.54
N LEU A 70 -2.50 1.90 -10.39
CA LEU A 70 -2.16 0.48 -10.28
C LEU A 70 -3.34 -0.37 -10.77
N ARG A 71 -3.22 -0.88 -12.00
CA ARG A 71 -4.13 -1.90 -12.53
C ARG A 71 -3.54 -3.29 -12.29
N PHE A 72 -4.08 -4.01 -11.30
CA PHE A 72 -3.79 -5.43 -11.18
C PHE A 72 -4.40 -6.17 -12.38
N SER A 73 -3.58 -6.59 -13.33
CA SER A 73 -3.92 -7.75 -14.14
C SER A 73 -3.76 -8.96 -13.24
N LEU A 74 -4.85 -9.37 -12.58
CA LEU A 74 -4.97 -10.74 -12.10
C LEU A 74 -4.87 -11.62 -13.34
N LYS A 75 -3.66 -12.11 -13.64
CA LYS A 75 -3.52 -13.27 -14.51
C LYS A 75 -4.17 -14.40 -13.74
N THR A 76 -5.47 -14.59 -13.97
CA THR A 76 -6.16 -15.84 -13.69
C THR A 76 -5.37 -16.91 -14.43
N GLY A 77 -4.54 -17.65 -13.69
CA GLY A 77 -3.88 -18.84 -14.19
C GLY A 77 -4.96 -19.84 -14.58
N LEU A 78 -5.01 -20.14 -15.87
CA LEU A 78 -5.52 -21.39 -16.41
C LEU A 78 -4.42 -22.44 -16.28
#